data_AF-D7A5L7-F1
#
_entry.id   AF-D7A5L7-F1
#
_cell.length_a   1.000
_cell.length_b   1.000
_cell.length_c   1.000
_cell.angle_alpha   90.00
_cell.angle_beta   90.00
_cell.angle_gamma   90.00
#
_symmetry.space_group_name_H-M   'P 1'
#
loop_
_entity.id
_entity.type
_entity.pdbx_description
1 polymer ?
#
loop_
_entity_poly.entity_id
_entity_poly.type
_entity_poly.pdbx_seq_one_letter_code
_entity_poly.pdbx_strand_id
1 'polypeptide(L)'
;MIGTERTAPPPGEEEFVTLIGGDAEEIGRAFKAEGLAAQDFTVVHRIGRHRLAAAPGQDLVALISALLDGRLVAATYARRSR
;
A
#
# COMPACT_ATOMS: atom_id res chain seq x y z
N MET A 1 -10.38 -21.15 11.64
CA MET A 1 -10.14 -19.71 11.40
C MET A 1 -8.64 -19.50 11.47
N ILE A 2 -7.97 -19.41 10.32
CA ILE A 2 -6.51 -19.22 10.28
C ILE A 2 -6.29 -17.71 10.34
N GLY A 3 -6.00 -17.19 11.53
CA GLY A 3 -5.55 -15.81 11.68
C GLY A 3 -4.16 -15.73 11.07
N THR A 4 -4.01 -14.99 9.97
CA THR A 4 -2.69 -14.65 9.46
C THR A 4 -2.03 -13.71 10.45
N GLU A 5 -1.28 -14.26 11.40
CA GLU A 5 -0.32 -13.49 12.18
C GLU A 5 0.65 -12.86 11.19
N ARG A 6 0.50 -11.56 10.94
CA ARG A 6 1.50 -10.77 10.21
C ARG A 6 2.73 -10.73 11.08
N THR A 7 3.68 -11.62 10.80
CA THR A 7 5.01 -11.62 11.41
C THR A 7 5.60 -10.23 11.19
N ALA A 8 5.90 -9.51 12.27
CA ALA A 8 6.59 -8.23 12.16
C ALA A 8 7.96 -8.46 11.50
N PRO A 9 8.39 -7.59 10.57
CA PRO A 9 9.68 -7.72 9.92
C PRO A 9 10.82 -7.65 10.95
N PRO A 10 11.97 -8.26 10.63
CA PRO A 10 13.12 -8.27 11.53
C PRO A 10 13.57 -6.84 11.88
N PRO A 11 14.09 -6.63 13.11
CA PRO A 11 14.52 -5.30 13.55
C PRO A 11 15.61 -4.74 12.62
N GLY A 12 15.31 -3.60 11.98
CA GLY A 12 16.20 -2.91 11.04
C GLY A 12 15.67 -2.81 9.61
N GLU A 13 14.65 -3.58 9.25
CA GLU A 13 14.01 -3.47 7.93
C GLU A 13 12.83 -2.48 7.96
N GLU A 14 12.83 -1.51 7.03
CA GLU A 14 11.70 -0.61 6.83
C GLU A 14 10.53 -1.39 6.22
N GLU A 15 9.40 -1.45 6.93
CA GLU A 15 8.16 -2.05 6.42
C GLU A 15 7.36 -1.00 5.64
N PHE A 16 6.99 -1.31 4.39
CA PHE A 16 6.15 -0.46 3.55
C PHE A 16 4.79 -1.08 3.27
N VAL A 17 3.73 -0.28 3.38
CA VAL A 17 2.38 -0.63 2.95
C VAL A 17 1.95 0.37 1.89
N THR A 18 1.46 -0.13 0.75
CA THR A 18 0.84 0.72 -0.28
C THR A 18 -0.64 0.42 -0.35
N LEU A 19 -1.46 1.44 -0.08
CA LEU A 19 -2.90 1.38 -0.30
C LEU A 19 -3.21 1.89 -1.71
N ILE A 20 -4.12 1.21 -2.40
CA ILE A 20 -4.57 1.54 -3.76
C ILE A 20 -6.09 1.65 -3.73
N GLY A 21 -6.64 2.73 -4.29
CA GLY A 21 -8.08 3.00 -4.30
C GLY A 21 -8.49 3.94 -5.44
N GLY A 22 -9.78 4.23 -5.53
CA GLY A 22 -10.35 5.13 -6.53
C GLY A 22 -10.09 6.60 -6.22
N ASP A 23 -10.02 6.96 -4.94
CA ASP A 23 -9.74 8.33 -4.48
C ASP A 23 -9.00 8.37 -3.12
N ALA A 24 -8.62 9.57 -2.69
CA ALA A 24 -7.87 9.78 -1.45
C ALA A 24 -8.71 9.57 -0.18
N GLU A 25 -10.03 9.73 -0.25
CA GLU A 25 -10.92 9.55 0.90
C GLU A 25 -11.04 8.06 1.22
N GLU A 26 -11.19 7.23 0.20
CA GLU A 26 -11.18 5.77 0.29
C GLU A 26 -9.87 5.25 0.89
N ILE A 27 -8.73 5.74 0.40
CA ILE A 27 -7.40 5.44 0.97
C ILE A 27 -7.35 5.82 2.46
N GLY A 28 -7.85 7.00 2.82
CA GLY A 28 -7.88 7.47 4.21
C GLY A 28 -8.77 6.64 5.13
N ARG A 29 -9.92 6.15 4.64
CA ARG A 29 -10.79 5.23 5.38
C ARG A 29 -10.12 3.88 5.59
N ALA A 30 -9.51 3.32 4.55
CA ALA A 30 -8.77 2.06 4.63
C ALA A 30 -7.60 2.16 5.62
N PHE A 31 -6.83 3.26 5.58
CA PHE A 31 -5.72 3.49 6.52
C PHE A 31 -6.17 3.44 7.99
N LYS A 32 -7.36 3.99 8.30
CA LYS A 32 -7.93 3.95 9.66
C LYS A 32 -8.46 2.55 10.01
N ALA A 33 -9.18 1.91 9.09
CA ALA A 33 -9.78 0.58 9.29
C ALA A 33 -8.72 -0.50 9.57
N GLU A 34 -7.59 -0.43 8.88
CA GLU A 34 -6.44 -1.34 9.06
C GLU A 34 -5.60 -1.01 10.31
N GLY A 35 -5.94 0.05 11.05
CA GLY A 35 -5.23 0.44 12.27
C GLY A 35 -3.77 0.84 12.02
N LEU A 36 -3.42 1.26 10.80
CA LEU A 36 -2.02 1.52 10.41
C LEU A 36 -1.39 2.66 11.23
N ALA A 37 -2.19 3.68 11.60
CA ALA A 37 -1.75 4.74 12.50
C ALA A 37 -1.29 4.22 13.88
N ALA A 38 -2.01 3.24 14.44
CA ALA A 38 -1.67 2.63 15.73
C ALA A 38 -0.43 1.73 15.65
N GLN A 39 -0.07 1.32 14.43
CA GLN A 39 1.11 0.51 14.14
C GLN A 39 2.35 1.37 13.79
N ASP A 40 2.30 2.68 14.04
CA ASP A 40 3.37 3.65 13.76
C ASP A 40 3.69 3.79 12.25
N PHE A 41 2.73 3.49 11.36
CA PHE A 41 2.87 3.80 9.94
C PHE A 41 2.57 5.28 9.65
N THR A 42 3.43 5.89 8.86
CA THR A 42 3.28 7.27 8.39
C THR A 42 3.48 7.34 6.88
N VAL A 43 2.82 8.31 6.22
CA VAL A 43 2.97 8.45 4.76
C VAL A 43 4.40 8.84 4.43
N VAL A 44 5.06 8.12 3.52
CA VAL A 44 6.48 8.34 3.22
C VAL A 44 6.66 9.43 2.18
N HIS A 45 5.65 9.65 1.33
CA HIS A 45 5.72 10.57 0.21
C HIS A 45 4.45 11.43 0.13
N ARG A 46 3.54 11.09 -0.80
CA ARG A 46 2.31 11.80 -1.07
C ARG A 46 1.21 10.82 -1.48
N ILE A 47 -0.02 11.22 -1.20
CA ILE A 47 -1.22 10.61 -1.75
C ILE A 47 -1.52 11.31 -3.08
N GLY A 48 -1.72 10.57 -4.16
CA GLY A 48 -1.98 11.17 -5.46
C GLY A 48 -2.28 10.15 -6.55
N ARG A 49 -2.29 10.60 -7.81
CA ARG A 49 -2.48 9.70 -8.96
C ARG A 49 -1.16 9.01 -9.26
N HIS A 50 -1.18 7.69 -9.36
CA HIS A 50 0.02 6.90 -9.70
C HIS A 50 -0.16 6.20 -11.05
N ARG A 51 0.93 6.15 -11.81
CA ARG A 51 1.06 5.27 -12.97
C ARG A 51 1.82 4.02 -12.52
N LEU A 52 1.22 2.85 -12.71
CA LEU A 52 1.90 1.58 -12.46
C LEU A 52 2.76 1.21 -13.67
N ALA A 53 3.98 0.78 -13.42
CA ALA A 53 4.93 0.31 -14.43
C ALA A 53 5.61 -0.97 -13.93
N ALA A 54 5.96 -1.87 -14.84
CA ALA A 54 6.58 -3.15 -14.54
C ALA A 54 8.06 -3.10 -14.84
N ALA A 55 8.83 -3.80 -14.02
CA ALA A 55 10.13 -4.27 -14.46
C ALA A 55 9.97 -5.27 -15.63
N PRO A 56 10.91 -5.31 -16.59
CA PRO A 56 10.88 -6.27 -17.69
C PRO A 56 10.70 -7.71 -17.20
N GLY A 57 9.88 -8.51 -17.89
CA GLY A 57 9.61 -9.90 -17.54
C GLY A 57 8.54 -10.11 -16.45
N GLN A 58 7.93 -9.04 -15.94
CA GLN A 58 6.77 -9.12 -15.05
C GLN A 58 5.47 -8.93 -15.85
N ASP A 59 4.49 -9.82 -15.68
CA ASP A 59 3.18 -9.69 -16.31
C ASP A 59 2.30 -8.70 -15.53
N LEU A 60 2.60 -7.42 -15.76
CA LEU A 60 1.83 -6.30 -15.23
C LEU A 60 0.47 -6.16 -15.91
N VAL A 61 0.31 -6.75 -17.09
CA VAL A 61 -0.92 -6.64 -17.89
C VAL A 61 -2.04 -7.42 -17.21
N ALA A 62 -1.76 -8.59 -16.63
CA ALA A 62 -2.74 -9.33 -15.85
C ALA A 62 -3.19 -8.59 -14.58
N LEU A 63 -2.25 -7.97 -13.85
CA LEU A 63 -2.55 -7.24 -12.61
C LEU A 63 -3.30 -5.92 -12.88
N ILE A 64 -2.89 -5.17 -13.91
CA ILE A 64 -3.53 -3.90 -14.29
C ILE A 64 -4.89 -4.13 -14.97
N SER A 65 -5.04 -5.17 -15.78
CA SER A 65 -6.34 -5.50 -16.42
C SER A 65 -7.37 -5.95 -15.39
N ALA A 66 -6.96 -6.53 -14.26
CA ALA A 66 -7.84 -6.89 -13.15
C ALA A 66 -8.25 -5.68 -12.26
N LEU A 67 -7.51 -4.56 -12.33
CA LEU A 67 -7.58 -3.44 -11.38
C LEU A 67 -8.03 -2.11 -12.00
N LEU A 68 -8.81 -2.11 -13.09
CA LEU A 68 -9.52 -0.93 -13.62
C LEU A 68 -8.70 -0.05 -14.60
N ASP A 69 -9.31 0.22 -15.76
CA ASP A 69 -9.15 1.30 -16.78
C ASP A 69 -8.17 2.48 -16.52
N GLY A 70 -6.97 2.21 -16.04
CA GLY A 70 -5.79 3.06 -16.14
C GLY A 70 -5.69 4.27 -15.21
N ARG A 71 -6.46 4.38 -14.12
CA ARG A 71 -6.37 5.54 -13.20
C ARG A 71 -6.55 5.13 -11.73
N LEU A 72 -5.46 5.08 -10.97
CA LEU A 72 -5.47 4.73 -9.55
C LEU A 72 -4.87 5.85 -8.69
N VAL A 73 -5.40 6.00 -7.48
CA VAL A 73 -4.79 6.77 -6.40
C VAL A 73 -4.05 5.80 -5.50
N ALA A 74 -2.80 6.12 -5.15
CA ALA A 74 -2.02 5.31 -4.24
C ALA A 74 -1.34 6.17 -3.17
N ALA A 75 -1.03 5.53 -2.05
CA ALA A 75 -0.28 6.11 -0.96
C ALA A 75 0.61 5.03 -0.34
N THR A 76 1.90 5.34 -0.21
CA THR A 76 2.86 4.45 0.45
C THR A 76 3.15 4.97 1.85
N TYR A 77 3.06 4.07 2.82
CA TYR A 77 3.31 4.30 4.23
C TYR A 77 4.50 3.45 4.67
N ALA A 78 5.35 3.99 5.53
CA ALA A 78 6.44 3.27 6.16
C ALA A 78 6.19 3.20 7.66
N ARG A 79 6.53 2.07 8.25
CA ARG A 79 6.59 1.93 9.70
C ARG A 79 7.85 2.61 10.20
N ARG A 80 7.71 3.51 11.17
CA ARG A 80 8.88 4.14 11.80
C ARG A 80 9.62 3.11 12.65
N SER A 81 10.88 2.84 12.31
CA SER A 81 11.82 2.15 13.20
C SER A 81 12.04 3.03 14.44
N ARG A 82 11.74 2.48 15.63
CA ARG A 82 12.04 3.11 16.91
C ARG A 82 13.50 2.88 17.30
#